data_AF-A0A7X3VDB8-F1
#
_entry.id   AF-A0A7X3VDB8-F1
#
_cell.length_a   1.000
_cell.length_b   1.000
_cell.length_c   1.000
_cell.angle_alpha   90.00
_cell.angle_beta   90.00
_cell.angle_gamma   90.00
#
_symmetry.space_group_name_H-M   'P 1'
#
loop_
_entity.id
_entity.type
_entity.pdbx_description
1 polymer ?
#
loop_
_entity_poly.entity_id
_entity_poly.type
_entity_poly.pdbx_seq_one_letter_code
_entity_poly.pdbx_strand_id
1 'polypeptide(L)'
;MSRPDPSPCSLTIYRISRSGDMPTCALHVSLARHPQSHRAELCCIITPLSETVTKQSFIVTEAAVTSDVNPDVVVVGGGNAALSAALAAIEQGANVLVLEKAPEYLRGGNSYFTGGLFRFAYDGLEDLLPLLPDMSEDEKSGIDVGSYTESAFYEDIMRVTEGLSDAQLVQTLVSQSLPTMRWLGEQGVPWILA
;
A
#
# COMPACT_ATOMS: atom_id res chain seq x y z
N MET A 1 25.86 -19.84 10.47
CA MET A 1 24.85 -18.85 10.89
C MET A 1 23.67 -19.60 11.48
N SER A 2 23.56 -19.63 12.80
CA SER A 2 22.38 -20.13 13.51
C SER A 2 21.23 -19.14 13.29
N ARG A 3 20.04 -19.63 12.91
CA ARG A 3 18.84 -18.79 12.83
C ARG A 3 18.57 -18.20 14.22
N PRO A 4 18.20 -16.91 14.33
CA PRO A 4 17.77 -16.34 15.60
C PRO A 4 16.63 -17.19 16.19
N ASP A 5 16.65 -17.38 17.51
CA ASP A 5 15.58 -18.03 18.26
C ASP A 5 14.25 -17.30 17.95
N PRO A 6 13.19 -17.98 17.48
CA PRO A 6 11.94 -17.31 17.18
C PRO A 6 11.37 -16.75 18.49
N SER A 7 11.49 -15.43 18.64
CA SER A 7 10.69 -14.66 19.60
C SER A 7 9.23 -15.13 19.53
N PRO A 8 8.50 -15.19 20.66
CA PRO A 8 7.10 -15.64 20.65
C PRO A 8 6.35 -14.91 19.54
N CYS A 9 5.72 -15.67 18.63
CA CYS A 9 4.97 -15.12 17.51
C CYS A 9 3.83 -14.26 18.05
N SER A 10 4.05 -12.95 18.17
CA SER A 10 3.02 -11.99 18.52
C SER A 10 2.19 -11.71 17.27
N LEU A 11 0.88 -11.98 17.33
CA LEU A 11 -0.05 -11.51 16.32
C LEU A 11 -0.36 -10.04 16.62
N THR A 12 -0.06 -9.14 15.68
CA THR A 12 -0.50 -7.75 15.76
C THR A 12 -1.80 -7.59 15.00
N ILE A 13 -2.75 -6.90 15.61
CA ILE A 13 -4.08 -6.66 15.06
C ILE A 13 -4.26 -5.17 14.83
N TYR A 14 -4.69 -4.82 13.62
CA TYR A 14 -5.01 -3.46 13.22
C TYR A 14 -6.50 -3.31 13.03
N ARG A 15 -7.06 -2.28 13.65
CA ARG A 15 -8.34 -1.74 13.23
C ARG A 15 -8.07 -0.53 12.36
N ILE A 16 -8.69 -0.50 11.18
CA ILE A 16 -8.62 0.65 10.29
C ILE A 16 -10.03 1.23 10.16
N SER A 17 -10.19 2.50 10.50
CA SER A 17 -11.46 3.21 10.43
C SER A 17 -11.30 4.57 9.76
N ARG A 18 -12.38 5.10 9.18
CA ARG A 18 -12.44 6.49 8.73
C ARG A 18 -12.44 7.41 9.95
N SER A 19 -11.75 8.54 9.85
CA SER A 19 -11.60 9.53 10.93
C SER A 19 -12.92 10.09 11.49
N GLY A 20 -14.04 9.95 10.76
CA GLY A 20 -15.36 10.42 11.18
C GLY A 20 -16.29 9.39 11.83
N ASP A 21 -15.96 8.09 11.79
CA ASP A 21 -16.87 6.99 12.21
C ASP A 21 -16.67 6.53 13.67
N MET A 22 -15.81 7.22 14.45
CA MET A 22 -15.56 6.86 15.84
C MET A 22 -16.59 7.52 16.78
N PRO A 23 -17.39 6.77 17.57
CA PRO A 23 -17.98 7.33 18.77
C PRO A 23 -16.84 7.75 19.71
N THR A 24 -16.97 8.93 20.33
CA THR A 24 -15.99 9.62 21.18
C THR A 24 -15.42 8.77 22.33
N CYS A 25 -14.50 7.86 22.03
CA CYS A 25 -13.69 7.12 22.99
C CYS A 25 -12.27 7.01 22.41
N ALA A 26 -11.46 8.04 22.69
CA ALA A 26 -10.04 8.05 22.34
C ALA A 26 -9.29 7.06 23.24
N LEU A 27 -8.74 5.99 22.66
CA LEU A 27 -7.70 5.20 23.30
C LEU A 27 -6.36 5.82 22.94
N HIS A 28 -5.81 6.59 23.88
CA HIS A 28 -4.52 7.26 23.77
C HIS A 28 -3.41 6.22 23.96
N VAL A 29 -2.68 5.85 22.91
CA VAL A 29 -1.47 5.01 23.02
C VAL A 29 -0.25 5.90 22.86
N SER A 30 0.49 6.05 23.97
CA SER A 30 1.75 6.80 24.06
C SER A 30 2.89 5.99 23.46
N LEU A 31 3.61 6.55 22.48
CA LEU A 31 4.84 5.97 21.94
C LEU A 31 6.03 6.25 22.87
N ALA A 32 6.71 5.19 23.31
CA ALA A 32 8.04 5.30 23.90
C ALA A 32 9.06 5.64 22.80
N ARG A 33 9.86 6.70 23.02
CA ARG A 33 10.90 7.17 22.09
C ARG A 33 12.10 6.22 22.05
N HIS A 34 12.65 5.96 20.86
CA HIS A 34 14.01 5.42 20.71
C HIS A 34 15.00 6.55 20.36
N PRO A 35 16.17 6.71 21.02
CA PRO A 35 16.88 8.00 21.00
C PRO A 35 17.92 8.24 19.87
N GLN A 36 18.07 7.38 18.83
CA GLN A 36 19.33 7.40 18.04
C GLN A 36 19.29 7.12 16.50
N SER A 37 18.20 7.35 15.76
CA SER A 37 18.26 7.20 14.27
C SER A 37 18.03 8.52 13.52
N HIS A 38 19.10 9.04 12.91
CA HIS A 38 19.11 10.19 11.99
C HIS A 38 18.94 9.78 10.51
N ARG A 39 17.91 8.98 10.17
CA ARG A 39 17.49 8.74 8.78
C ARG A 39 15.98 8.51 8.74
N ALA A 40 15.30 9.25 7.86
CA ALA A 40 13.91 9.03 7.49
C ALA A 40 13.89 8.24 6.19
N GLU A 41 13.17 7.12 6.13
CA GLU A 41 12.87 6.41 4.88
C GLU A 41 11.68 5.44 5.10
N LEU A 42 10.85 5.33 4.06
CA LEU A 42 9.46 4.84 4.04
C LEU A 42 9.18 3.61 4.91
N CYS A 43 8.55 3.83 6.05
CA CYS A 43 7.79 2.84 6.80
C CYS A 43 6.53 3.56 7.27
N CYS A 44 5.46 3.55 6.46
CA CYS A 44 4.14 4.15 6.74
C CYS A 44 4.18 5.19 7.87
N ILE A 45 4.88 6.31 7.67
CA ILE A 45 4.90 7.36 8.68
C ILE A 45 3.54 8.05 8.53
N ILE A 46 2.59 7.64 9.36
CA ILE A 46 1.47 8.50 9.78
C ILE A 46 2.15 9.66 10.53
N THR A 47 2.50 10.72 9.80
CA THR A 47 3.01 11.96 10.39
C THR A 47 1.88 12.65 11.18
N PRO A 48 2.22 13.39 12.25
CA PRO A 48 1.22 14.13 13.03
C PRO A 48 0.61 15.24 12.17
N LEU A 49 -0.69 15.47 12.34
CA LEU A 49 -1.44 16.55 11.69
C LEU A 49 -0.70 17.90 11.82
N SER A 50 -0.23 18.43 10.70
CA SER A 50 -0.37 19.85 10.41
C SER A 50 -0.46 20.05 8.91
N GLU A 51 -1.48 20.81 8.51
CA GLU A 51 -1.85 21.24 7.16
C GLU A 51 -2.94 20.43 6.45
N THR A 52 -4.03 21.18 6.23
CA THR A 52 -5.34 20.77 5.74
C THR A 52 -5.23 20.38 4.26
N VAL A 53 -5.07 19.09 3.98
CA VAL A 53 -5.43 18.51 2.69
C VAL A 53 -6.65 17.64 2.94
N THR A 54 -7.77 17.99 2.30
CA THR A 54 -9.04 17.24 2.35
C THR A 54 -8.89 15.91 1.60
N LYS A 55 -8.05 14.99 2.10
CA LYS A 55 -7.96 13.59 1.66
C LYS A 55 -8.54 12.71 2.77
N GLN A 56 -9.26 11.65 2.41
CA GLN A 56 -9.87 10.72 3.37
C GLN A 56 -8.80 10.26 4.37
N SER A 57 -8.98 10.62 5.64
CA SER A 57 -8.05 10.26 6.70
C SER A 57 -8.49 8.95 7.32
N PHE A 58 -7.63 7.93 7.23
CA PHE A 58 -7.81 6.65 7.90
C PHE A 58 -6.97 6.61 9.17
N ILE A 59 -7.57 6.12 10.25
CA ILE A 59 -6.88 5.90 11.51
C ILE A 59 -6.59 4.40 11.61
N VAL A 60 -5.32 4.07 11.69
CA VAL A 60 -4.85 2.71 11.98
C VAL A 60 -4.50 2.65 13.47
N THR A 61 -5.20 1.82 14.23
CA THR A 61 -4.88 1.57 15.63
C THR A 61 -4.52 0.12 15.86
N GLU A 62 -3.51 -0.11 16.70
CA GLU A 62 -3.30 -1.44 17.27
C GLU A 62 -4.48 -1.75 18.20
N ALA A 63 -5.12 -2.90 17.99
CA ALA A 63 -6.27 -3.33 18.74
C ALA A 63 -5.95 -4.61 19.52
N ALA A 64 -6.31 -4.65 20.81
CA ALA A 64 -6.45 -5.93 21.50
C ALA A 64 -7.65 -6.67 20.90
N VAL A 65 -7.51 -7.93 20.52
CA VAL A 65 -8.67 -8.77 20.15
C VAL A 65 -9.45 -9.05 21.44
N THR A 66 -10.52 -8.29 21.64
CA THR A 66 -11.56 -8.59 22.62
C THR A 66 -12.75 -9.24 21.91
N SER A 67 -13.65 -9.87 22.66
CA SER A 67 -14.89 -10.46 22.14
C SER A 67 -15.84 -9.46 21.44
N ASP A 68 -15.53 -8.16 21.49
CA ASP A 68 -16.38 -7.08 21.00
C ASP A 68 -15.92 -6.53 19.63
N VAL A 69 -14.92 -7.14 19.00
CA VAL A 69 -14.50 -6.80 17.63
C VAL A 69 -15.39 -7.57 16.64
N ASN A 70 -16.34 -6.88 16.01
CA ASN A 70 -17.25 -7.45 15.01
C ASN A 70 -16.96 -6.85 13.62
N PRO A 71 -15.91 -7.32 12.92
CA PRO A 71 -15.56 -6.80 11.60
C PRO A 71 -16.46 -7.38 10.52
N ASP A 72 -16.75 -6.58 9.50
CA ASP A 72 -17.42 -7.05 8.28
C ASP A 72 -16.41 -7.81 7.39
N VAL A 73 -15.14 -7.38 7.43
CA VAL A 73 -14.05 -7.96 6.65
C VAL A 73 -12.83 -8.18 7.53
N VAL A 74 -12.27 -9.38 7.50
CA VAL A 74 -10.97 -9.71 8.09
C VAL A 74 -9.94 -9.91 6.99
N VAL A 75 -8.87 -9.14 7.02
CA VAL A 75 -7.74 -9.25 6.11
C VAL A 75 -6.56 -9.89 6.83
N VAL A 76 -5.93 -10.89 6.21
CA VAL A 76 -4.80 -11.61 6.80
C VAL A 76 -3.52 -11.28 6.03
N GLY A 77 -2.55 -10.69 6.74
CA GLY A 77 -1.29 -10.15 6.24
C GLY A 77 -1.24 -8.62 6.34
N GLY A 78 -0.02 -8.07 6.37
CA GLY A 78 0.26 -6.64 6.36
C GLY A 78 1.16 -6.22 5.19
N GLY A 79 1.20 -7.01 4.11
CA GLY A 79 1.87 -6.66 2.85
C GLY A 79 0.97 -5.85 1.90
N ASN A 80 1.51 -5.45 0.74
CA ASN A 80 0.79 -4.55 -0.19
C ASN A 80 -0.59 -5.07 -0.58
N ALA A 81 -0.71 -6.35 -0.95
CA ALA A 81 -2.01 -6.92 -1.33
C ALA A 81 -3.05 -6.84 -0.21
N ALA A 82 -2.63 -7.11 1.03
CA ALA A 82 -3.51 -7.06 2.19
C ALA A 82 -3.93 -5.63 2.52
N LEU A 83 -2.96 -4.69 2.54
CA LEU A 83 -3.25 -3.28 2.82
C LEU A 83 -4.13 -2.65 1.73
N SER A 84 -3.88 -2.97 0.45
CA SER A 84 -4.76 -2.54 -0.65
C SER A 84 -6.17 -3.11 -0.53
N ALA A 85 -6.31 -4.39 -0.17
CA ALA A 85 -7.63 -5.00 0.07
C ALA A 85 -8.36 -4.34 1.25
N ALA A 86 -7.64 -4.04 2.33
CA ALA A 86 -8.21 -3.35 3.49
C ALA A 86 -8.70 -1.96 3.12
N LEU A 87 -7.89 -1.15 2.41
CA LEU A 87 -8.27 0.18 1.94
C LEU A 87 -9.51 0.13 1.03
N ALA A 88 -9.51 -0.76 0.03
CA ALA A 88 -10.64 -0.91 -0.88
C ALA A 88 -11.95 -1.32 -0.17
N ALA A 89 -11.87 -2.18 0.85
CA ALA A 89 -13.03 -2.56 1.65
C ALA A 89 -13.56 -1.40 2.51
N ILE A 90 -12.67 -0.59 3.09
CA ILE A 90 -13.06 0.60 3.86
C ILE A 90 -13.69 1.67 2.95
N GLU A 91 -13.20 1.82 1.73
CA GLU A 91 -13.81 2.73 0.76
C GLU A 91 -15.28 2.39 0.49
N GLN A 92 -15.60 1.10 0.52
CA GLN A 92 -16.96 0.56 0.43
C GLN A 92 -17.75 0.61 1.75
N GLY A 93 -17.17 1.17 2.81
CA GLY A 93 -17.83 1.36 4.11
C GLY A 93 -17.77 0.16 5.05
N ALA A 94 -16.93 -0.83 4.79
CA ALA A 94 -16.77 -1.99 5.68
C ALA A 94 -15.96 -1.66 6.94
N ASN A 95 -16.31 -2.29 8.06
CA ASN A 95 -15.44 -2.36 9.23
C ASN A 95 -14.37 -3.43 9.00
N VAL A 96 -13.11 -3.00 8.88
CA VAL A 96 -12.00 -3.91 8.52
C VAL A 96 -11.07 -4.16 9.70
N LEU A 97 -10.75 -5.43 9.90
CA LEU A 97 -9.71 -5.91 10.82
C LEU A 97 -8.55 -6.48 9.98
N VAL A 98 -7.31 -6.05 10.20
CA VAL A 98 -6.14 -6.68 9.56
C VAL A 98 -5.22 -7.35 10.58
N LEU A 99 -4.78 -8.56 10.24
CA LEU A 99 -3.98 -9.43 11.10
C LEU A 99 -2.58 -9.61 10.51
N GLU A 100 -1.55 -9.21 11.24
CA GLU A 100 -0.16 -9.42 10.83
C GLU A 100 0.59 -10.24 11.89
N LYS A 101 1.25 -11.31 11.46
CA LYS A 101 2.04 -12.19 12.31
C LYS A 101 3.49 -11.72 12.44
N ALA A 102 4.01 -11.04 11.43
CA ALA A 102 5.36 -10.52 11.43
C ALA A 102 5.52 -9.49 12.56
N PRO A 103 6.65 -9.49 13.27
CA PRO A 103 6.95 -8.42 14.20
C PRO A 103 7.05 -7.10 13.45
N GLU A 104 6.89 -5.97 14.15
CA GLU A 104 6.84 -4.64 13.56
C GLU A 104 7.97 -4.34 12.57
N TYR A 105 9.20 -4.71 12.92
CA TYR A 105 10.39 -4.49 12.08
C TYR A 105 10.44 -5.37 10.80
N LEU A 106 9.54 -6.33 10.63
CA LEU A 106 9.39 -7.18 9.44
C LEU A 106 8.00 -7.07 8.80
N ARG A 107 7.18 -6.10 9.23
CA ARG A 107 5.87 -5.85 8.62
C ARG A 107 6.03 -5.50 7.14
N GLY A 108 5.02 -5.84 6.33
CA GLY A 108 5.05 -5.65 4.88
C GLY A 108 5.46 -6.90 4.12
N GLY A 109 5.98 -7.92 4.82
CA GLY A 109 6.41 -9.17 4.20
C GLY A 109 7.40 -8.93 3.07
N ASN A 110 7.30 -9.71 1.99
CA ASN A 110 8.19 -9.51 0.84
C ASN A 110 8.03 -8.13 0.19
N SER A 111 6.84 -7.52 0.24
CA SER A 111 6.61 -6.18 -0.33
C SER A 111 7.55 -5.14 0.26
N TYR A 112 7.84 -5.23 1.57
CA TYR A 112 8.80 -4.35 2.24
C TYR A 112 10.21 -4.40 1.61
N PHE A 113 10.60 -5.55 1.06
CA PHE A 113 11.93 -5.77 0.48
C PHE A 113 12.01 -5.56 -1.03
N THR A 114 10.90 -5.27 -1.71
CA THR A 114 10.84 -5.19 -3.19
C THR A 114 11.37 -3.88 -3.78
N GLY A 115 11.77 -2.92 -2.94
CA GLY A 115 12.27 -1.61 -3.39
C GLY A 115 11.20 -0.70 -4.00
N GLY A 116 9.91 -1.07 -3.94
CA GLY A 116 8.81 -0.22 -4.38
C GLY A 116 8.68 -0.07 -5.89
N LEU A 117 9.25 -0.98 -6.68
CA LEU A 117 9.14 -0.97 -8.14
C LEU A 117 7.83 -1.63 -8.59
N PHE A 118 7.05 -0.92 -9.40
CA PHE A 118 5.80 -1.41 -9.96
C PHE A 118 5.85 -1.37 -11.49
N ARG A 119 5.40 -2.46 -12.11
CA ARG A 119 5.24 -2.57 -13.56
C ARG A 119 3.75 -2.48 -13.88
N PHE A 120 3.37 -1.53 -14.72
CA PHE A 120 2.00 -1.29 -15.13
C PHE A 120 1.97 -0.77 -16.57
N ALA A 121 0.84 -0.96 -17.23
CA ALA A 121 0.68 -0.52 -18.62
C ALA A 121 0.44 1.00 -18.71
N TYR A 122 0.94 1.64 -19.76
CA TYR A 122 0.71 3.05 -20.08
C TYR A 122 0.98 3.32 -21.57
N ASP A 123 0.28 4.30 -22.15
CA ASP A 123 0.43 4.62 -23.57
C ASP A 123 1.40 5.78 -23.83
N GLY A 124 1.73 6.58 -22.82
CA GLY A 124 2.67 7.70 -22.93
C GLY A 124 2.83 8.49 -21.64
N LEU A 125 3.55 9.61 -21.71
CA LEU A 125 3.83 10.48 -20.56
C LEU A 125 2.55 11.02 -19.93
N GLU A 126 1.54 11.32 -20.73
CA GLU A 126 0.24 11.85 -20.31
C GLU A 126 -0.44 10.95 -19.27
N ASP A 127 -0.26 9.64 -19.38
CA ASP A 127 -0.84 8.69 -18.42
C ASP A 127 -0.15 8.73 -17.05
N LEU A 128 1.12 9.13 -17.02
CA LEU A 128 1.99 9.17 -15.85
C LEU A 128 1.92 10.51 -15.11
N LEU A 129 1.62 11.61 -15.80
CA LEU A 129 1.56 12.95 -15.20
C LEU A 129 0.68 13.03 -13.92
N PRO A 130 -0.48 12.37 -13.83
CA PRO A 130 -1.28 12.37 -12.59
C PRO A 130 -0.57 11.71 -11.38
N LEU A 131 0.39 10.82 -11.64
CA LEU A 131 1.20 10.17 -10.60
C LEU A 131 2.39 11.02 -10.18
N LEU A 132 2.78 12.00 -11.02
CA LEU A 132 4.01 12.79 -10.90
C LEU A 132 3.69 14.29 -10.79
N PRO A 133 2.95 14.73 -9.74
CA PRO A 133 2.46 16.10 -9.64
C PRO A 133 3.56 17.16 -9.54
N ASP A 134 4.76 16.76 -9.10
CA ASP A 134 5.87 17.66 -8.81
C ASP A 134 6.86 17.83 -10.00
N MET A 135 6.54 17.28 -11.18
CA MET A 135 7.38 17.46 -12.38
C MET A 135 7.32 18.89 -12.92
N SER A 136 8.50 19.48 -13.16
CA SER A 136 8.65 20.76 -13.86
C SER A 136 8.37 20.64 -15.37
N GLU A 137 8.07 21.77 -16.02
CA GLU A 137 7.85 21.80 -17.48
C GLU A 137 9.12 21.40 -18.26
N ASP A 138 10.30 21.77 -17.77
CA ASP A 138 11.57 21.39 -18.39
C ASP A 138 11.77 19.87 -18.35
N GLU A 139 11.48 19.23 -17.21
CA GLU A 139 11.54 17.76 -17.07
C GLU A 139 10.53 17.05 -17.98
N LYS A 140 9.30 17.58 -18.08
CA LYS A 140 8.27 17.03 -18.99
C LYS A 140 8.72 17.09 -20.45
N SER A 141 9.39 18.17 -20.85
CA SER A 141 9.86 18.34 -22.24
C SER A 141 11.11 17.51 -22.58
N GLY A 142 11.90 17.15 -21.57
CA GLY A 142 13.19 16.49 -21.73
C GLY A 142 13.16 14.97 -21.57
N ILE A 143 12.02 14.39 -21.17
CA ILE A 143 11.91 12.95 -20.88
C ILE A 143 11.13 12.21 -21.97
N ASP A 144 11.67 11.06 -22.37
CA ASP A 144 10.97 10.09 -23.21
C ASP A 144 10.78 8.81 -22.39
N VAL A 145 9.53 8.57 -21.99
CA VAL A 145 9.14 7.37 -21.22
C VAL A 145 8.70 6.21 -22.12
N GLY A 146 8.68 6.42 -23.43
CA GLY A 146 8.11 5.48 -24.40
C GLY A 146 6.67 5.10 -24.08
N SER A 147 6.30 3.87 -24.41
CA SER A 147 5.03 3.27 -24.02
C SER A 147 5.25 1.81 -23.62
N TYR A 148 4.39 1.32 -22.73
CA TYR A 148 4.31 -0.08 -22.36
C TYR A 148 2.84 -0.46 -22.31
N THR A 149 2.28 -0.76 -23.48
CA THR A 149 0.84 -0.92 -23.65
C THR A 149 0.32 -2.16 -22.92
N GLU A 150 -1.00 -2.23 -22.72
CA GLU A 150 -1.63 -3.42 -22.15
C GLU A 150 -1.30 -4.69 -22.95
N SER A 151 -1.33 -4.62 -24.28
CA SER A 151 -0.99 -5.76 -25.13
C SER A 151 0.46 -6.19 -24.95
N ALA A 152 1.41 -5.25 -24.90
CA ALA A 152 2.81 -5.57 -24.64
C ALA A 152 2.99 -6.22 -23.26
N PHE A 153 2.28 -5.74 -22.24
CA PHE A 153 2.34 -6.33 -20.91
C PHE A 153 1.75 -7.74 -20.85
N TYR A 154 0.60 -7.94 -21.47
CA TYR A 154 -0.01 -9.26 -21.58
C TYR A 154 0.93 -10.25 -22.28
N GLU A 155 1.47 -9.87 -23.44
CA GLU A 155 2.40 -10.68 -24.23
C GLU A 155 3.65 -11.03 -23.44
N ASP A 156 4.23 -10.07 -22.71
CA ASP A 156 5.40 -10.31 -21.87
C ASP A 156 5.13 -11.35 -20.79
N ILE A 157 4.00 -11.25 -20.08
CA ILE A 157 3.62 -12.21 -19.04
C ILE A 157 3.48 -13.61 -19.68
N MET A 158 2.69 -13.73 -20.74
CA MET A 158 2.47 -15.02 -21.39
C MET A 158 3.77 -15.62 -21.95
N ARG A 159 4.67 -14.78 -22.47
CA ARG A 159 5.96 -15.22 -22.98
C ARG A 159 6.87 -15.74 -21.87
N VAL A 160 7.02 -15.02 -20.74
CA VAL A 160 7.93 -15.44 -19.66
C VAL A 160 7.39 -16.60 -18.83
N THR A 161 6.08 -16.83 -18.86
CA THR A 161 5.45 -17.98 -18.19
C THR A 161 5.17 -19.14 -19.13
N GLU A 162 5.65 -19.08 -20.38
CA GLU A 162 5.43 -20.12 -21.41
C GLU A 162 3.93 -20.45 -21.62
N GLY A 163 3.07 -19.44 -21.47
CA GLY A 163 1.62 -19.55 -21.60
C GLY A 163 0.91 -20.26 -20.45
N LEU A 164 1.61 -20.51 -19.33
CA LEU A 164 1.03 -21.20 -18.16
C LEU A 164 0.23 -20.28 -17.24
N SER A 165 0.35 -18.96 -17.39
CA SER A 165 -0.45 -18.01 -16.64
C SER A 165 -1.93 -18.11 -16.99
N ASP A 166 -2.80 -17.99 -15.98
CA ASP A 166 -4.24 -17.91 -16.20
C ASP A 166 -4.59 -16.63 -16.99
N ALA A 167 -5.13 -16.81 -18.19
CA ALA A 167 -5.40 -15.72 -19.11
C ALA A 167 -6.39 -14.68 -18.55
N GLN A 168 -7.36 -15.09 -17.71
CA GLN A 168 -8.32 -14.15 -17.12
C GLN A 168 -7.65 -13.31 -16.03
N LEU A 169 -6.83 -13.93 -15.18
CA LEU A 169 -6.08 -13.20 -14.16
C LEU A 169 -5.05 -12.24 -14.77
N VAL A 170 -4.37 -12.64 -15.84
CA VAL A 170 -3.45 -11.75 -16.58
C VAL A 170 -4.21 -10.59 -17.19
N GLN A 171 -5.36 -10.83 -17.82
CA GLN A 171 -6.18 -9.77 -18.39
C GLN A 171 -6.61 -8.76 -17.33
N THR A 172 -7.05 -9.22 -16.16
CA THR A 172 -7.39 -8.35 -15.03
C THR A 172 -6.17 -7.57 -14.54
N LEU A 173 -5.04 -8.25 -14.32
CA LEU A 173 -3.80 -7.60 -13.86
C LEU A 173 -3.37 -6.47 -14.80
N VAL A 174 -3.37 -6.74 -16.10
CA VAL A 174 -2.93 -5.79 -17.13
C VAL A 174 -3.90 -4.61 -17.24
N SER A 175 -5.18 -4.89 -17.48
CA SER A 175 -6.20 -3.84 -17.71
C SER A 175 -6.50 -2.98 -16.49
N GLN A 176 -6.25 -3.50 -15.28
CA GLN A 176 -6.42 -2.74 -14.04
C GLN A 176 -5.13 -2.11 -13.53
N SER A 177 -3.98 -2.32 -14.19
CA SER A 177 -2.69 -1.87 -13.69
C SER A 177 -2.61 -0.35 -13.54
N LEU A 178 -2.84 0.44 -14.61
CA LEU A 178 -2.83 1.91 -14.55
C LEU A 178 -3.89 2.51 -13.62
N PRO A 179 -5.18 2.09 -13.69
CA PRO A 179 -6.18 2.54 -12.72
C PRO A 179 -5.77 2.30 -11.26
N THR A 180 -5.15 1.14 -10.98
CA THR A 180 -4.67 0.82 -9.63
C THR A 180 -3.55 1.76 -9.19
N MET A 181 -2.60 2.09 -10.08
CA MET A 181 -1.52 3.03 -9.75
C MET A 181 -2.06 4.43 -9.43
N ARG A 182 -3.06 4.90 -10.20
CA ARG A 182 -3.74 6.18 -9.95
C ARG A 182 -4.45 6.17 -8.61
N TRP A 183 -5.22 5.12 -8.33
CA TRP A 183 -5.88 4.93 -7.05
C TRP A 183 -4.90 4.94 -5.88
N LEU A 184 -3.75 4.26 -5.98
CA LEU A 184 -2.71 4.31 -4.95
C LEU A 184 -2.15 5.73 -4.75
N GLY A 185 -2.02 6.51 -5.82
CA GLY A 185 -1.66 7.94 -5.74
C GLY A 185 -2.71 8.78 -5.00
N GLU A 186 -4.00 8.48 -5.21
CA GLU A 186 -5.11 9.11 -4.47
C GLU A 186 -5.05 8.78 -2.97
N GLN A 187 -4.65 7.55 -2.62
CA GLN A 187 -4.37 7.15 -1.24
C GLN A 187 -3.13 7.81 -0.62
N GLY A 188 -2.40 8.62 -1.39
CA GLY A 188 -1.24 9.39 -0.92
C GLY A 188 0.10 8.68 -1.08
N VAL A 189 0.18 7.61 -1.87
CA VAL A 189 1.46 6.99 -2.24
C VAL A 189 2.20 7.90 -3.23
N PRO A 190 3.40 8.40 -2.90
CA PRO A 190 4.20 9.20 -3.82
C PRO A 190 4.85 8.30 -4.88
N TRP A 191 4.85 8.76 -6.13
CA TRP A 191 5.50 8.07 -7.24
C TRP A 191 6.66 8.89 -7.77
N ILE A 192 7.72 8.19 -8.19
CA ILE A 192 8.87 8.75 -8.88
C ILE A 192 9.19 7.87 -10.09
N LEU A 193 9.79 8.45 -11.12
CA LEU A 193 10.33 7.69 -12.24
C LEU A 193 11.68 7.08 -11.81
N ALA A 194 11.88 5.81 -12.14
CA ALA A 194 13.08 5.03 -11.82
C ALA A 194 13.94 4.78 -13.06
#